data_AF-A0A9X2IUP7-F1
#
_entry.id   AF-A0A9X2IUP7-F1
#
_cell.length_a   1.000
_cell.length_b   1.000
_cell.length_c   1.000
_cell.angle_alpha   90.00
_cell.angle_beta   90.00
_cell.angle_gamma   90.00
#
_symmetry.space_group_name_H-M   'P 1'
#
loop_
_entity.id
_entity.type
_entity.pdbx_description
1 polymer ?
#
loop_
_entity_poly.entity_id
_entity_poly.type
_entity_poly.pdbx_seq_one_letter_code
_entity_poly.pdbx_strand_id
1 'polypeptide(L)'
;MSSPSYDRRAASRVLAGLARPGLFAELPPARPARIEYTCAVVRSEPNSHLTLSQRLYLERFMRPCRPDQVTSATHRIAWTDSDGIPNTGFHHSGGLGPIVPIAARETVLALWHALKSNQALAERISMVGPRDRAILVATTTDHEPIEIFRVGIEATGRALAQHALLARWTPYRTPAEFACGMRDSGIFSAVATRWYWELQASTYRRGMIPVRFAVQPDGTVRYTADTVATLRAMKDATIDDAHTVMRRATRHEGLSVEAAIARYHEELDLISRQYALLPPGTRPACLAAMPHQVDGGHYSILPVVVDRFVETFTAIADRLTVAEVPGDSADETSAPAAEDRVFYVPDMNCKHCVHTITGVLESMQIRVHDIDLISKRVVAEFRSPRNRHRAFEALRDGGYNPVSVRPATTPDEPQPTETAV
;
A
#
# COMPACT_ATOMS: atom_id res chain seq x y z
N MET A 1 -4.61 8.59 -36.13
CA MET A 1 -3.49 8.46 -35.17
C MET A 1 -3.87 7.35 -34.21
N SER A 2 -3.04 6.31 -34.05
CA SER A 2 -3.33 5.19 -33.14
C SER A 2 -3.49 5.70 -31.71
N SER A 3 -4.59 5.37 -31.04
CA SER A 3 -4.71 5.58 -29.59
C SER A 3 -3.52 4.89 -28.89
N PRO A 4 -2.88 5.54 -27.92
CA PRO A 4 -1.75 4.94 -27.21
C PRO A 4 -2.21 3.68 -26.48
N SER A 5 -1.52 2.58 -26.74
CA SER A 5 -1.78 1.28 -26.14
C SER A 5 -1.01 1.11 -24.82
N TYR A 6 -1.45 0.16 -24.01
CA TYR A 6 -0.76 -0.30 -22.80
C TYR A 6 0.72 -0.62 -23.10
N ASP A 7 1.65 0.16 -22.55
CA ASP A 7 3.10 0.00 -22.76
C ASP A 7 3.88 0.32 -21.47
N ARG A 8 4.23 -0.75 -20.75
CA ARG A 8 4.97 -0.67 -19.49
C ARG A 8 6.38 -0.13 -19.66
N ARG A 9 7.06 -0.44 -20.78
CA ARG A 9 8.43 0.05 -20.99
C ARG A 9 8.41 1.54 -21.27
N ALA A 10 7.46 2.02 -22.08
CA ALA A 10 7.29 3.44 -22.31
C ALA A 10 6.89 4.19 -21.03
N ALA A 11 5.91 3.69 -20.26
CA ALA A 11 5.54 4.28 -18.97
C ALA A 11 6.74 4.36 -18.01
N SER A 12 7.51 3.28 -17.88
CA SER A 12 8.72 3.28 -17.05
C SER A 12 9.78 4.27 -17.53
N ARG A 13 9.99 4.42 -18.86
CA ARG A 13 10.91 5.43 -19.40
C ARG A 13 10.47 6.86 -19.06
N VAL A 14 9.19 7.18 -19.20
CA VAL A 14 8.63 8.50 -18.85
C VAL A 14 8.91 8.79 -17.38
N LEU A 15 8.59 7.86 -16.49
CA LEU A 15 8.84 8.00 -15.04
C LEU A 15 10.34 8.13 -14.74
N ALA A 16 11.20 7.36 -15.41
CA ALA A 16 12.65 7.43 -15.20
C ALA A 16 13.23 8.78 -15.65
N GLY A 17 12.73 9.34 -16.75
CA GLY A 17 13.07 10.68 -17.20
C GLY A 17 12.66 11.77 -16.20
N LEU A 18 11.47 11.65 -15.61
CA LEU A 18 10.98 12.60 -14.59
C LEU A 18 11.75 12.53 -13.27
N ALA A 19 12.15 11.32 -12.85
CA ALA A 19 12.87 11.09 -11.61
C ALA A 19 14.34 11.59 -11.66
N ARG A 20 14.87 11.92 -12.84
CA ARG A 20 16.18 12.56 -13.02
C ARG A 20 16.06 14.09 -13.14
N PRO A 21 17.05 14.87 -12.65
CA PRO A 21 18.26 14.43 -11.95
C PRO A 21 18.02 14.04 -10.48
N GLY A 22 16.85 14.35 -9.93
CA GLY A 22 16.47 13.97 -8.57
C GLY A 22 14.96 14.00 -8.37
N LEU A 23 14.47 13.03 -7.60
CA LEU A 23 13.04 12.84 -7.34
C LEU A 23 12.55 13.66 -6.15
N PHE A 24 13.37 13.81 -5.10
CA PHE A 24 13.00 14.45 -3.85
C PHE A 24 13.71 15.80 -3.70
N ALA A 25 13.00 16.79 -3.15
CA ALA A 25 13.66 17.96 -2.59
C ALA A 25 14.48 17.58 -1.34
N GLU A 26 15.28 18.52 -0.86
CA GLU A 26 15.96 18.37 0.42
C GLU A 26 14.94 18.22 1.55
N LEU A 27 15.21 17.29 2.47
CA LEU A 27 14.37 17.05 3.63
C LEU A 27 14.92 17.85 4.82
N PRO A 28 14.06 18.49 5.61
CA PRO A 28 14.49 19.02 6.90
C PRO A 28 14.94 17.88 7.82
N PRO A 29 15.83 18.14 8.78
CA PRO A 29 16.20 17.15 9.79
C PRO A 29 14.98 16.61 10.54
N ALA A 30 14.96 15.31 10.80
CA ALA A 30 13.90 14.67 11.59
C ALA A 30 13.83 15.32 12.99
N ARG A 31 12.63 15.68 13.43
CA ARG A 31 12.40 16.26 14.76
C ARG A 31 11.93 15.17 15.72
N PRO A 32 12.25 15.28 17.03
CA PRO A 32 11.63 14.43 18.03
C PRO A 32 10.10 14.51 17.94
N ALA A 33 9.45 13.36 17.96
CA ALA A 33 7.99 13.26 17.88
C ALA A 33 7.48 12.17 18.81
N ARG A 34 6.28 12.36 19.34
CA ARG A 34 5.54 11.34 20.10
C ARG A 34 4.25 11.04 19.36
N ILE A 35 4.01 9.76 19.05
CA ILE A 35 2.76 9.31 18.43
C ILE A 35 2.06 8.33 19.36
N GLU A 36 0.82 8.64 19.66
CA GLU A 36 -0.06 7.78 20.43
C GLU A 36 -0.81 6.82 19.52
N TYR A 37 -0.99 5.58 19.96
CA TYR A 37 -1.70 4.56 19.20
C TYR A 37 -2.59 3.71 20.12
N THR A 38 -3.66 3.19 19.57
CA THR A 38 -4.49 2.16 20.21
C THR A 38 -4.09 0.80 19.66
N CYS A 39 -4.23 -0.25 20.48
CA CYS A 39 -3.84 -1.61 20.13
C CYS A 39 -4.99 -2.59 20.39
N ALA A 40 -5.19 -3.53 19.46
CA ALA A 40 -6.15 -4.61 19.60
C ALA A 40 -5.51 -5.94 19.20
N VAL A 41 -5.70 -6.96 20.04
CA VAL A 41 -5.25 -8.33 19.73
C VAL A 41 -6.01 -8.87 18.52
N VAL A 42 -5.28 -9.40 17.55
CA VAL A 42 -5.83 -10.13 16.40
C VAL A 42 -6.19 -11.54 16.86
N ARG A 43 -7.48 -11.89 16.77
CA ARG A 43 -7.99 -13.19 17.21
C ARG A 43 -8.06 -14.17 16.04
N SER A 44 -7.27 -15.24 16.13
CA SER A 44 -7.30 -16.35 15.17
C SER A 44 -8.55 -17.23 15.35
N GLU A 45 -8.91 -17.99 14.32
CA GLU A 45 -9.94 -19.04 14.42
C GLU A 45 -9.49 -20.16 15.38
N PRO A 46 -10.43 -20.87 16.04
CA PRO A 46 -10.10 -22.06 16.81
C PRO A 46 -9.27 -23.05 15.98
N ASN A 47 -8.19 -23.57 16.55
CA ASN A 47 -7.25 -24.51 15.90
C ASN A 47 -6.53 -23.96 14.66
N SER A 48 -6.44 -22.64 14.49
CA SER A 48 -5.73 -21.96 13.40
C SER A 48 -4.88 -20.81 13.95
N HIS A 49 -3.80 -20.44 13.25
CA HIS A 49 -3.09 -19.18 13.49
C HIS A 49 -3.64 -18.03 12.64
N LEU A 50 -4.49 -18.32 11.65
CA LEU A 50 -5.13 -17.32 10.79
C LEU A 50 -6.48 -16.89 11.37
N THR A 51 -6.88 -15.65 11.11
CA THR A 51 -8.27 -15.22 11.30
C THR A 51 -9.15 -15.76 10.16
N LEU A 52 -10.47 -15.73 10.35
CA LEU A 52 -11.44 -16.13 9.32
C LEU A 52 -11.22 -15.37 8.01
N SER A 53 -11.07 -14.04 8.08
CA SER A 53 -10.83 -13.20 6.90
C SER A 53 -9.50 -13.55 6.20
N GLN A 54 -8.45 -13.83 6.96
CA GLN A 54 -7.15 -14.24 6.40
C GLN A 54 -7.24 -15.60 5.70
N ARG A 55 -7.90 -16.58 6.32
CA ARG A 55 -8.08 -17.92 5.74
C ARG A 55 -8.92 -17.86 4.45
N LEU A 56 -10.06 -17.17 4.47
CA LEU A 56 -10.90 -17.01 3.28
C LEU A 56 -10.16 -16.30 2.14
N TYR A 57 -9.34 -15.28 2.46
CA TYR A 57 -8.51 -14.61 1.47
C TYR A 57 -7.45 -15.55 0.88
N LEU A 58 -6.77 -16.33 1.73
CA LEU A 58 -5.79 -17.33 1.30
C LEU A 58 -6.41 -18.33 0.31
N GLU A 59 -7.53 -18.96 0.70
CA GLU A 59 -8.23 -19.98 -0.09
C GLU A 59 -8.68 -19.43 -1.45
N ARG A 60 -9.16 -18.18 -1.48
CA ARG A 60 -9.70 -17.57 -2.70
C ARG A 60 -8.62 -17.04 -3.64
N PHE A 61 -7.63 -16.31 -3.12
CA PHE A 61 -6.75 -15.44 -3.91
C PHE A 61 -5.27 -15.79 -3.88
N MET A 62 -4.84 -16.70 -3.00
CA MET A 62 -3.40 -16.98 -2.82
C MET A 62 -3.01 -18.40 -3.21
N ARG A 63 -3.86 -19.14 -3.92
CA ARG A 63 -3.51 -20.49 -4.40
C ARG A 63 -2.22 -20.43 -5.26
N PRO A 64 -1.25 -21.36 -5.06
CA PRO A 64 -1.30 -22.56 -4.21
C PRO A 64 -0.73 -22.39 -2.78
N CYS A 65 -0.59 -21.17 -2.26
CA CYS A 65 -0.07 -20.91 -0.92
C CYS A 65 -0.89 -21.62 0.16
N ARG A 66 -0.20 -22.28 1.08
CA ARG A 66 -0.79 -23.04 2.18
C ARG A 66 -0.82 -22.21 3.47
N PRO A 67 -1.73 -22.51 4.41
CA PRO A 67 -1.82 -21.78 5.68
C PRO A 67 -0.50 -21.71 6.44
N ASP A 68 0.28 -22.80 6.48
CA ASP A 68 1.56 -22.85 7.19
C ASP A 68 2.59 -21.86 6.64
N GLN A 69 2.49 -21.50 5.36
CA GLN A 69 3.41 -20.58 4.68
C GLN A 69 3.10 -19.10 4.97
N VAL A 70 1.99 -18.81 5.65
CA VAL A 70 1.57 -17.45 5.99
C VAL A 70 1.86 -17.14 7.45
N THR A 71 2.56 -16.03 7.69
CA THR A 71 2.67 -15.43 9.02
C THR A 71 1.53 -14.44 9.21
N SER A 72 0.80 -14.57 10.33
CA SER A 72 -0.24 -13.63 10.74
C SER A 72 0.31 -12.68 11.80
N ALA A 73 -0.16 -11.43 11.78
CA ALA A 73 0.05 -10.46 12.82
C ALA A 73 -0.73 -10.86 14.09
N THR A 74 -0.17 -10.50 15.24
CA THR A 74 -0.81 -10.74 16.54
C THR A 74 -1.63 -9.56 17.03
N HIS A 75 -1.33 -8.37 16.51
CA HIS A 75 -1.92 -7.12 16.96
C HIS A 75 -2.21 -6.22 15.76
N ARG A 76 -3.33 -5.51 15.85
CA ARG A 76 -3.70 -4.41 14.97
C ARG A 76 -3.58 -3.12 15.77
N ILE A 77 -3.02 -2.10 15.15
CA ILE A 77 -2.89 -0.76 15.75
C ILE A 77 -3.64 0.27 14.92
N ALA A 78 -4.09 1.32 15.57
CA ALA A 78 -4.63 2.52 14.93
C ALA A 78 -4.02 3.77 15.57
N TRP A 79 -3.67 4.75 14.75
CA TRP A 79 -3.08 6.02 15.18
C TRP A 79 -3.46 7.15 14.22
N THR A 80 -3.18 8.38 14.61
CA THR A 80 -3.20 9.56 13.73
C THR A 80 -1.76 9.97 13.44
N ASP A 81 -1.41 10.13 12.17
CA ASP A 81 -0.06 10.55 11.76
C ASP A 81 0.18 12.06 11.95
N SER A 82 1.40 12.54 11.67
CA SER A 82 1.76 13.95 11.85
C SER A 82 0.91 14.95 11.05
N ASP A 83 0.27 14.49 9.97
CA ASP A 83 -0.62 15.32 9.13
C ASP A 83 -2.07 15.27 9.62
N GLY A 84 -2.32 14.60 10.75
CA GLY A 84 -3.65 14.42 11.30
C GLY A 84 -4.45 13.37 10.53
N ILE A 85 -3.85 12.49 9.75
CA ILE A 85 -4.55 11.49 8.94
C ILE A 85 -4.65 10.18 9.75
N PRO A 86 -5.83 9.54 9.82
CA PRO A 86 -5.98 8.27 10.51
C PRO A 86 -5.28 7.14 9.74
N ASN A 87 -4.61 6.27 10.48
CA ASN A 87 -3.84 5.15 9.98
C ASN A 87 -4.17 3.86 10.74
N THR A 88 -4.06 2.73 10.04
CA THR A 88 -4.07 1.40 10.63
C THR A 88 -2.87 0.60 10.19
N GLY A 89 -2.47 -0.35 11.03
CA GLY A 89 -1.32 -1.19 10.78
C GLY A 89 -1.33 -2.43 11.65
N PHE A 90 -0.31 -3.25 11.48
CA PHE A 90 -0.20 -4.53 12.17
C PHE A 90 1.21 -4.74 12.67
N HIS A 91 1.34 -5.42 13.80
CA HIS A 91 2.63 -5.92 14.25
C HIS A 91 2.51 -7.32 14.86
N HIS A 92 3.66 -8.00 14.91
CA HIS A 92 3.81 -9.26 15.61
C HIS A 92 4.41 -8.99 17.01
N SER A 93 3.92 -9.63 18.06
CA SER A 93 4.37 -9.48 19.46
C SER A 93 5.83 -9.87 19.66
N GLY A 94 6.29 -10.95 19.01
CA GLY A 94 7.72 -11.29 18.96
C GLY A 94 8.57 -10.47 17.98
N GLY A 95 8.01 -9.47 17.29
CA GLY A 95 8.73 -8.63 16.32
C GLY A 95 9.25 -7.32 16.94
N LEU A 96 9.47 -6.32 16.09
CA LEU A 96 9.95 -4.99 16.50
C LEU A 96 8.85 -4.07 17.06
N GLY A 97 7.64 -4.60 17.27
CA GLY A 97 6.51 -3.84 17.82
C GLY A 97 5.90 -2.81 16.85
N PRO A 98 5.10 -1.87 17.37
CA PRO A 98 4.32 -0.92 16.58
C PRO A 98 5.14 0.25 16.01
N ILE A 99 6.38 0.45 16.47
CA ILE A 99 7.24 1.54 15.98
C ILE A 99 7.52 1.43 14.47
N VAL A 100 7.64 0.22 13.92
CA VAL A 100 7.98 0.05 12.50
C VAL A 100 6.87 0.53 11.57
N PRO A 101 5.60 0.08 11.68
CA PRO A 101 4.54 0.61 10.82
C PRO A 101 4.30 2.11 11.02
N ILE A 102 4.43 2.64 12.24
CA ILE A 102 4.26 4.08 12.51
C ILE A 102 5.40 4.89 11.88
N ALA A 103 6.66 4.55 12.16
CA ALA A 103 7.82 5.24 11.57
C ALA A 103 7.84 5.13 10.03
N ALA A 104 7.39 3.99 9.47
CA ALA A 104 7.26 3.83 8.02
C ALA A 104 6.25 4.81 7.44
N ARG A 105 5.13 5.06 8.12
CA ARG A 105 4.14 6.06 7.71
C ARG A 105 4.68 7.48 7.79
N GLU A 106 5.34 7.84 8.88
CA GLU A 106 5.99 9.17 9.02
C GLU A 106 7.05 9.39 7.93
N THR A 107 7.78 8.33 7.57
CA THR A 107 8.73 8.36 6.45
C THR A 107 8.03 8.61 5.12
N VAL A 108 6.89 7.95 4.87
CA VAL A 108 6.08 8.19 3.69
C VAL A 108 5.65 9.65 3.61
N LEU A 109 5.15 10.24 4.71
CA LEU A 109 4.74 11.64 4.77
C LEU A 109 5.89 12.59 4.47
N ALA A 110 7.05 12.39 5.11
CA ALA A 110 8.23 13.21 4.87
C ALA A 110 8.63 13.18 3.38
N LEU A 111 8.65 12.00 2.77
CA LEU A 111 8.96 11.85 1.34
C LEU A 111 7.90 12.40 0.41
N TRP A 112 6.63 12.36 0.80
CA TRP A 112 5.55 13.02 0.06
C TRP A 112 5.71 14.54 0.07
N HIS A 113 6.04 15.11 1.23
CA HIS A 113 6.33 16.53 1.34
C HIS A 113 7.53 16.93 0.48
N ALA A 114 8.63 16.17 0.52
CA ALA A 114 9.78 16.41 -0.35
C ALA A 114 9.48 16.23 -1.84
N LEU A 115 8.59 15.30 -2.20
CA LEU A 115 8.15 15.11 -3.58
C LEU A 115 7.33 16.32 -4.05
N LYS A 116 6.39 16.79 -3.22
CA LYS A 116 5.50 17.91 -3.52
C LYS A 116 6.22 19.26 -3.54
N SER A 117 7.23 19.45 -2.68
CA SER A 117 8.02 20.69 -2.60
C SER A 117 9.08 20.79 -3.70
N ASN A 118 9.33 19.73 -4.47
CA ASN A 118 10.31 19.73 -5.55
C ASN A 118 9.80 20.51 -6.78
N GLN A 119 10.08 21.82 -6.82
CA GLN A 119 9.69 22.70 -7.92
C GLN A 119 10.24 22.22 -9.28
N ALA A 120 11.50 21.79 -9.32
CA ALA A 120 12.12 21.28 -10.55
C ALA A 120 11.40 20.02 -11.07
N LEU A 121 10.92 19.13 -10.19
CA LEU A 121 10.09 18.00 -10.59
C LEU A 121 8.74 18.47 -11.13
N ALA A 122 8.08 19.41 -10.46
CA ALA A 122 6.80 19.96 -10.90
C ALA A 122 6.90 20.59 -12.31
N GLU A 123 7.97 21.33 -12.59
CA GLU A 123 8.28 21.85 -13.93
C GLU A 123 8.48 20.74 -14.96
N ARG A 124 9.23 19.67 -14.63
CA ARG A 124 9.37 18.52 -15.55
C ARG A 124 8.04 17.82 -15.81
N ILE A 125 7.18 17.71 -14.80
CA ILE A 125 5.84 17.12 -14.94
C ILE A 125 4.93 18.00 -15.82
N SER A 126 5.00 19.33 -15.70
CA SER A 126 4.19 20.23 -16.52
C SER A 126 4.54 20.14 -18.01
N MET A 127 5.81 19.85 -18.31
CA MET A 127 6.31 19.65 -19.68
C MET A 127 5.99 18.26 -20.28
N VAL A 128 5.36 17.33 -19.54
CA VAL A 128 5.00 16.01 -20.09
C VAL A 128 3.95 16.17 -21.19
N GLY A 129 4.33 15.80 -22.41
CA GLY A 129 3.48 15.92 -23.60
C GLY A 129 2.26 14.99 -23.60
N PRO A 130 1.25 15.26 -24.43
CA PRO A 130 0.00 14.49 -24.46
C PRO A 130 0.17 12.99 -24.70
N ARG A 131 1.15 12.60 -25.53
CA ARG A 131 1.45 11.19 -25.83
C ARG A 131 1.89 10.43 -24.58
N ASP A 132 2.82 10.99 -23.82
CA ASP A 132 3.37 10.35 -22.62
C ASP A 132 2.33 10.28 -21.50
N ARG A 133 1.52 11.34 -21.34
CA ARG A 133 0.36 11.31 -20.42
C ARG A 133 -0.60 10.18 -20.75
N ALA A 134 -0.93 10.02 -22.03
CA ALA A 134 -1.86 9.00 -22.46
C ALA A 134 -1.27 7.57 -22.29
N ILE A 135 0.05 7.39 -22.42
CA ILE A 135 0.73 6.14 -22.07
C ILE A 135 0.61 5.84 -20.57
N LEU A 136 0.83 6.84 -19.70
CA LEU A 136 0.68 6.67 -18.25
C LEU A 136 -0.75 6.29 -17.88
N VAL A 137 -1.75 7.01 -18.40
CA VAL A 137 -3.18 6.70 -18.22
C VAL A 137 -3.52 5.27 -18.66
N ALA A 138 -3.00 4.83 -19.81
CA ALA A 138 -3.28 3.50 -20.33
C ALA A 138 -2.61 2.38 -19.50
N THR A 139 -1.52 2.68 -18.80
CA THR A 139 -0.60 1.67 -18.24
C THR A 139 -0.60 1.59 -16.71
N THR A 140 -0.93 2.68 -16.02
CA THR A 140 -0.80 2.80 -14.57
C THR A 140 -2.17 3.04 -13.92
N THR A 141 -2.34 2.57 -12.68
CA THR A 141 -3.57 2.78 -11.90
C THR A 141 -3.74 4.24 -11.53
N ASP A 142 -2.67 4.88 -11.09
CA ASP A 142 -2.64 6.30 -10.75
C ASP A 142 -2.09 7.04 -11.96
N HIS A 143 -2.90 7.84 -12.65
CA HIS A 143 -2.56 8.30 -13.99
C HIS A 143 -1.54 9.45 -14.02
N GLU A 144 -1.48 10.25 -12.96
CA GLU A 144 -0.62 11.43 -12.87
C GLU A 144 0.76 11.06 -12.33
N PRO A 145 1.86 11.55 -12.91
CA PRO A 145 3.21 11.19 -12.48
C PRO A 145 3.47 11.36 -10.98
N ILE A 146 2.99 12.47 -10.40
CA ILE A 146 3.18 12.77 -8.98
C ILE A 146 2.49 11.71 -8.10
N GLU A 147 1.30 11.27 -8.49
CA GLU A 147 0.54 10.24 -7.77
C GLU A 147 1.18 8.85 -7.93
N ILE A 148 1.74 8.54 -9.11
CA ILE A 148 2.49 7.30 -9.34
C ILE A 148 3.68 7.20 -8.38
N PHE A 149 4.47 8.27 -8.27
CA PHE A 149 5.60 8.31 -7.34
C PHE A 149 5.12 8.23 -5.89
N ARG A 150 4.07 8.98 -5.53
CA ARG A 150 3.44 8.95 -4.19
C ARG A 150 3.06 7.53 -3.77
N VAL A 151 2.40 6.78 -4.66
CA VAL A 151 1.99 5.39 -4.42
C VAL A 151 3.17 4.42 -4.40
N GLY A 152 4.23 4.69 -5.17
CA GLY A 152 5.48 3.93 -5.09
C GLY A 152 6.19 4.07 -3.74
N ILE A 153 6.18 5.26 -3.15
CA ILE A 153 6.71 5.52 -1.79
C ILE A 153 5.88 4.76 -0.75
N GLU A 154 4.55 4.81 -0.84
CA GLU A 154 3.65 4.02 0.01
C GLU A 154 3.91 2.51 -0.09
N ALA A 155 4.14 2.00 -1.31
CA ALA A 155 4.48 0.60 -1.51
C ALA A 155 5.81 0.22 -0.84
N THR A 156 6.76 1.14 -0.78
CA THR A 156 8.04 0.95 -0.08
C THR A 156 7.83 0.89 1.43
N GLY A 157 7.03 1.80 2.00
CA GLY A 157 6.67 1.79 3.42
C GLY A 157 5.91 0.52 3.82
N ARG A 158 4.92 0.11 3.04
CA ARG A 158 4.22 -1.18 3.24
C ARG A 158 5.17 -2.36 3.15
N ALA A 159 6.15 -2.35 2.25
CA ALA A 159 7.11 -3.44 2.15
C ALA A 159 7.86 -3.59 3.47
N LEU A 160 8.39 -2.49 4.01
CA LEU A 160 9.12 -2.52 5.28
C LEU A 160 8.21 -2.97 6.44
N ALA A 161 7.07 -2.31 6.62
CA ALA A 161 6.14 -2.56 7.71
C ALA A 161 5.60 -4.00 7.70
N GLN A 162 5.24 -4.53 6.53
CA GLN A 162 4.74 -5.89 6.40
C GLN A 162 5.81 -6.94 6.72
N HIS A 163 7.05 -6.73 6.28
CA HIS A 163 8.12 -7.67 6.56
C HIS A 163 8.58 -7.63 8.01
N ALA A 164 8.29 -6.55 8.75
CA ALA A 164 8.55 -6.49 10.19
C ALA A 164 7.76 -7.54 10.99
N LEU A 165 6.68 -8.10 10.43
CA LEU A 165 6.01 -9.29 10.98
C LEU A 165 6.96 -10.50 11.08
N LEU A 166 8.03 -10.50 10.30
CA LEU A 166 9.05 -11.56 10.26
C LEU A 166 10.31 -11.22 11.07
N ALA A 167 10.38 -10.06 11.73
CA ALA A 167 11.63 -9.56 12.32
C ALA A 167 12.27 -10.52 13.33
N ARG A 168 11.48 -11.33 14.04
CA ARG A 168 11.97 -12.35 14.98
C ARG A 168 12.89 -13.41 14.36
N TRP A 169 12.78 -13.62 13.04
CA TRP A 169 13.56 -14.61 12.29
C TRP A 169 14.73 -13.98 11.53
N THR A 170 15.03 -12.71 11.78
CA THR A 170 16.19 -12.02 11.22
C THR A 170 17.22 -11.77 12.33
N PRO A 171 18.47 -11.38 12.02
CA PRO A 171 19.43 -10.95 13.03
C PRO A 171 19.23 -9.49 13.48
N TYR A 172 18.36 -8.73 12.81
CA TYR A 172 18.15 -7.30 13.07
C TYR A 172 17.33 -7.08 14.36
N ARG A 173 17.79 -6.22 15.26
CA ARG A 173 17.19 -6.01 16.59
C ARG A 173 16.61 -4.64 16.79
N THR A 174 17.00 -3.67 15.96
CA THR A 174 16.40 -2.33 15.97
C THR A 174 15.61 -2.07 14.67
N PRO A 175 14.65 -1.12 14.67
CA PRO A 175 13.98 -0.69 13.45
C PRO A 175 14.97 -0.24 12.36
N ALA A 176 15.99 0.53 12.73
CA ALA A 176 17.03 1.02 11.83
C ALA A 176 17.84 -0.13 11.20
N GLU A 177 18.35 -1.06 12.01
CA GLU A 177 19.04 -2.26 11.54
C GLU A 177 18.15 -3.07 10.59
N PHE A 178 16.87 -3.19 10.90
CA PHE A 178 15.91 -3.93 10.07
C PHE A 178 15.73 -3.25 8.71
N ALA A 179 15.54 -1.93 8.66
CA ALA A 179 15.39 -1.20 7.40
C ALA A 179 16.64 -1.29 6.51
N CYS A 180 17.82 -1.07 7.09
CA CYS A 180 19.10 -1.22 6.40
C CYS A 180 19.30 -2.67 5.93
N GLY A 181 19.09 -3.65 6.80
CA GLY A 181 19.23 -5.06 6.48
C GLY A 181 18.30 -5.51 5.35
N MET A 182 17.06 -5.00 5.31
CA MET A 182 16.09 -5.27 4.23
C MET A 182 16.52 -4.69 2.88
N ARG A 183 17.13 -3.49 2.87
CA ARG A 183 17.75 -2.89 1.68
C ARG A 183 18.94 -3.70 1.21
N ASP A 184 19.89 -3.95 2.11
CA ASP A 184 21.16 -4.61 1.78
C ASP A 184 20.94 -6.07 1.34
N SER A 185 19.89 -6.71 1.87
CA SER A 185 19.41 -8.04 1.46
C SER A 185 18.65 -8.04 0.12
N GLY A 186 18.39 -6.87 -0.48
CA GLY A 186 17.66 -6.73 -1.73
C GLY A 186 16.17 -7.13 -1.64
N ILE A 187 15.56 -7.07 -0.45
CA ILE A 187 14.17 -7.52 -0.27
C ILE A 187 13.18 -6.58 -0.96
N PHE A 188 13.40 -5.27 -0.96
CA PHE A 188 12.57 -4.33 -1.73
C PHE A 188 12.52 -4.68 -3.22
N SER A 189 13.67 -5.01 -3.81
CA SER A 189 13.78 -5.51 -5.19
C SER A 189 13.09 -6.85 -5.38
N ALA A 190 13.18 -7.76 -4.41
CA ALA A 190 12.46 -9.03 -4.44
C ALA A 190 10.93 -8.83 -4.43
N VAL A 191 10.41 -7.92 -3.61
CA VAL A 191 8.97 -7.55 -3.60
C VAL A 191 8.57 -6.98 -4.96
N ALA A 192 9.30 -5.98 -5.46
CA ALA A 192 8.98 -5.27 -6.70
C ALA A 192 8.98 -6.17 -7.96
N THR A 193 9.69 -7.31 -7.93
CA THR A 193 9.88 -8.17 -9.12
C THR A 193 9.20 -9.53 -9.00
N ARG A 194 9.11 -10.11 -7.81
CA ARG A 194 8.64 -11.49 -7.61
C ARG A 194 7.18 -11.57 -7.18
N TRP A 195 6.70 -10.62 -6.39
CA TRP A 195 5.31 -10.63 -5.97
C TRP A 195 4.42 -10.30 -7.17
N TYR A 196 3.23 -10.90 -7.21
CA TYR A 196 2.22 -10.39 -8.12
C TYR A 196 1.68 -9.06 -7.57
N TRP A 197 1.19 -8.22 -8.46
CA TRP A 197 0.64 -6.92 -8.19
C TRP A 197 -0.61 -7.10 -7.33
N GLU A 198 -0.88 -6.19 -6.40
CA GLU A 198 -1.84 -6.32 -5.29
C GLU A 198 -1.41 -7.16 -4.10
N LEU A 199 -0.66 -8.26 -4.29
CA LEU A 199 -0.39 -9.21 -3.19
C LEU A 199 0.06 -8.48 -1.93
N GLN A 200 0.99 -7.54 -2.06
CA GLN A 200 1.48 -6.73 -0.95
C GLN A 200 0.36 -5.91 -0.29
N ALA A 201 -0.39 -5.14 -1.07
CA ALA A 201 -1.42 -4.26 -0.52
C ALA A 201 -2.57 -5.05 0.11
N SER A 202 -3.00 -6.16 -0.49
CA SER A 202 -4.10 -6.98 0.02
C SER A 202 -3.73 -7.75 1.29
N THR A 203 -2.50 -8.26 1.38
CA THR A 203 -2.02 -9.01 2.56
C THR A 203 -1.57 -8.08 3.69
N TYR A 204 -1.00 -6.91 3.39
CA TYR A 204 -0.69 -5.87 4.38
C TYR A 204 -1.95 -5.44 5.14
N ARG A 205 -3.02 -5.14 4.40
CA ARG A 205 -4.34 -4.77 4.94
C ARG A 205 -5.00 -5.80 5.85
N ARG A 206 -4.60 -7.06 5.70
CA ARG A 206 -5.09 -8.19 6.49
C ARG A 206 -4.12 -8.59 7.60
N GLY A 207 -3.01 -7.88 7.77
CA GLY A 207 -2.00 -8.20 8.76
C GLY A 207 -1.39 -9.59 8.55
N MET A 208 -1.10 -9.96 7.31
CA MET A 208 -0.50 -11.27 7.01
C MET A 208 0.58 -11.15 5.95
N ILE A 209 1.49 -12.13 5.88
CA ILE A 209 2.57 -12.15 4.89
C ILE A 209 2.92 -13.59 4.49
N PRO A 210 2.96 -13.93 3.18
CA PRO A 210 3.19 -15.30 2.68
C PRO A 210 4.66 -15.62 2.39
N VAL A 211 5.58 -15.10 3.20
CA VAL A 211 7.02 -15.29 2.97
C VAL A 211 7.73 -15.70 4.25
N ARG A 212 8.83 -16.42 4.08
CA ARG A 212 9.77 -16.78 5.14
C ARG A 212 11.17 -16.34 4.75
N PHE A 213 11.95 -15.97 5.76
CA PHE A 213 13.36 -15.64 5.59
C PHE A 213 14.27 -16.82 5.94
N ALA A 214 15.40 -16.89 5.24
CA ALA A 214 16.59 -17.64 5.63
C ALA A 214 17.73 -16.64 5.86
N VAL A 215 18.30 -16.66 7.07
CA VAL A 215 19.49 -15.86 7.40
C VAL A 215 20.70 -16.47 6.68
N GLN A 216 21.48 -15.61 6.04
CA GLN A 216 22.70 -15.97 5.34
C GLN A 216 23.91 -15.84 6.27
N PRO A 217 25.05 -16.48 5.96
CA PRO A 217 26.26 -16.39 6.80
C PRO A 217 26.80 -14.97 7.01
N ASP A 218 26.53 -14.05 6.07
CA ASP A 218 26.92 -12.63 6.15
C ASP A 218 25.94 -11.76 6.94
N GLY A 219 24.91 -12.35 7.56
CA GLY A 219 23.87 -11.64 8.31
C GLY A 219 22.76 -11.02 7.45
N THR A 220 22.83 -11.14 6.11
CA THR A 220 21.72 -10.77 5.23
C THR A 220 20.60 -11.81 5.30
N VAL A 221 19.42 -11.47 4.80
CA VAL A 221 18.28 -12.39 4.71
C VAL A 221 17.87 -12.62 3.27
N ARG A 222 17.35 -13.80 2.96
CA ARG A 222 16.74 -14.11 1.65
C ARG A 222 15.42 -14.81 1.83
N TYR A 223 14.53 -14.71 0.85
CA TYR A 223 13.38 -15.62 0.81
C TYR A 223 13.87 -17.07 0.70
N THR A 224 13.22 -17.98 1.41
CA THR A 224 13.47 -19.42 1.26
C THR A 224 13.13 -19.89 -0.16
N ALA A 225 13.71 -21.01 -0.59
CA ALA A 225 13.39 -21.61 -1.89
C ALA A 225 11.88 -21.87 -2.04
N ASP A 226 11.25 -22.41 -1.00
CA ASP A 226 9.80 -22.66 -0.96
C ASP A 226 8.98 -21.39 -1.13
N THR A 227 9.37 -20.30 -0.46
CA THR A 227 8.72 -18.99 -0.63
C THR A 227 8.87 -18.51 -2.07
N VAL A 228 10.06 -18.60 -2.66
CA VAL A 228 10.28 -18.16 -4.04
C VAL A 228 9.44 -18.98 -5.02
N ALA A 229 9.39 -20.30 -4.85
CA ALA A 229 8.58 -21.19 -5.67
C ALA A 229 7.08 -20.88 -5.54
N THR A 230 6.60 -20.68 -4.31
CA THR A 230 5.20 -20.38 -4.01
C THR A 230 4.77 -19.03 -4.60
N LEU A 231 5.56 -17.97 -4.38
CA LEU A 231 5.28 -16.65 -4.96
C LEU A 231 5.25 -16.67 -6.49
N ARG A 232 6.16 -17.44 -7.12
CA ARG A 232 6.14 -17.64 -8.58
C ARG A 232 4.84 -18.34 -9.01
N ALA A 233 4.49 -19.46 -8.37
CA ALA A 233 3.29 -20.21 -8.71
C ALA A 233 2.01 -19.38 -8.54
N MET A 234 1.89 -18.58 -7.47
CA MET A 234 0.78 -17.65 -7.27
C MET A 234 0.70 -16.61 -8.39
N LYS A 235 1.85 -16.05 -8.77
CA LYS A 235 1.94 -15.04 -9.83
C LYS A 235 1.57 -15.61 -11.20
N ASP A 236 2.06 -16.80 -11.53
CA ASP A 236 1.76 -17.48 -12.78
C ASP A 236 0.25 -17.83 -12.86
N ALA A 237 -0.32 -18.37 -11.78
CA ALA A 237 -1.76 -18.65 -11.70
C ALA A 237 -2.62 -17.38 -11.89
N THR A 238 -2.25 -16.27 -11.24
CA THR A 238 -2.96 -14.98 -11.38
C THR A 238 -2.91 -14.46 -12.81
N ILE A 239 -1.76 -14.59 -13.50
CA ILE A 239 -1.62 -14.18 -14.90
C ILE A 239 -2.47 -15.08 -15.82
N ASP A 240 -2.46 -16.38 -15.58
CA ASP A 240 -3.22 -17.35 -16.39
C ASP A 240 -4.73 -17.16 -16.24
N ASP A 241 -5.22 -16.87 -15.04
CA ASP A 241 -6.62 -16.54 -14.77
C ASP A 241 -7.02 -15.27 -15.52
N ALA A 242 -6.23 -14.19 -15.41
CA ALA A 242 -6.48 -12.93 -16.11
C ALA A 242 -6.51 -13.10 -17.64
N HIS A 243 -5.57 -13.87 -18.20
CA HIS A 243 -5.58 -14.19 -19.62
C HIS A 243 -6.77 -15.07 -20.02
N THR A 244 -7.23 -15.98 -19.15
CA THR A 244 -8.39 -16.83 -19.43
C THR A 244 -9.66 -16.01 -19.57
N VAL A 245 -9.90 -15.08 -18.63
CA VAL A 245 -11.05 -14.17 -18.72
C VAL A 245 -10.96 -13.29 -19.98
N MET A 246 -9.79 -12.72 -20.27
CA MET A 246 -9.60 -11.90 -21.47
C MET A 246 -9.78 -12.68 -22.78
N ARG A 247 -9.28 -13.93 -22.86
CA ARG A 247 -9.49 -14.81 -24.01
C ARG A 247 -10.97 -15.15 -24.18
N ARG A 248 -11.70 -15.44 -23.10
CA ARG A 248 -13.13 -15.69 -23.14
C ARG A 248 -13.88 -14.50 -23.74
N ALA A 249 -13.66 -13.32 -23.18
CA ALA A 249 -14.30 -12.09 -23.61
C ALA A 249 -14.01 -11.75 -25.09
N THR A 250 -12.74 -11.83 -25.50
CA THR A 250 -12.33 -11.39 -26.84
C THR A 250 -12.53 -12.44 -27.93
N ARG A 251 -12.34 -13.73 -27.65
CA ARG A 251 -12.42 -14.80 -28.66
C ARG A 251 -13.77 -15.50 -28.71
N HIS A 252 -14.42 -15.70 -27.57
CA HIS A 252 -15.70 -16.42 -27.52
C HIS A 252 -16.89 -15.46 -27.59
N GLU A 253 -16.79 -14.28 -26.99
CA GLU A 253 -17.88 -13.29 -26.96
C GLU A 253 -17.70 -12.16 -27.98
N GLY A 254 -16.56 -12.11 -28.69
CA GLY A 254 -16.28 -11.13 -29.73
C GLY A 254 -16.14 -9.68 -29.23
N LEU A 255 -15.91 -9.48 -27.92
CA LEU A 255 -15.76 -8.14 -27.34
C LEU A 255 -14.42 -7.52 -27.75
N SER A 256 -14.41 -6.21 -27.95
CA SER A 256 -13.16 -5.44 -27.96
C SER A 256 -12.47 -5.54 -26.59
N VAL A 257 -11.16 -5.29 -26.53
CA VAL A 257 -10.42 -5.28 -25.26
C VAL A 257 -11.03 -4.29 -24.26
N GLU A 258 -11.44 -3.11 -24.72
CA GLU A 258 -12.07 -2.09 -23.89
C GLU A 258 -13.43 -2.57 -23.34
N ALA A 259 -14.28 -3.14 -24.19
CA ALA A 259 -15.57 -3.69 -23.78
C ALA A 259 -15.42 -4.90 -22.84
N ALA A 260 -14.40 -5.75 -23.07
CA ALA A 260 -14.07 -6.85 -22.19
C ALA A 260 -13.68 -6.37 -20.78
N ILE A 261 -12.83 -5.34 -20.69
CA ILE A 261 -12.43 -4.74 -19.40
C ILE A 261 -13.64 -4.15 -18.68
N ALA A 262 -14.50 -3.42 -19.38
CA ALA A 262 -15.68 -2.82 -18.78
C ALA A 262 -16.66 -3.89 -18.25
N ARG A 263 -16.92 -4.93 -19.05
CA ARG A 263 -17.83 -6.02 -18.68
C ARG A 263 -17.29 -6.88 -17.54
N TYR A 264 -16.02 -7.25 -17.61
CA TYR A 264 -15.39 -8.17 -16.66
C TYR A 264 -14.64 -7.45 -15.55
N HIS A 265 -14.97 -6.18 -15.25
CA HIS A 265 -14.23 -5.39 -14.27
C HIS A 265 -14.17 -6.05 -12.87
N GLU A 266 -15.21 -6.78 -12.44
CA GLU A 266 -15.20 -7.50 -11.16
C GLU A 266 -14.30 -8.75 -11.18
N GLU A 267 -14.24 -9.47 -12.30
CA GLU A 267 -13.39 -10.66 -12.47
C GLU A 267 -11.94 -10.30 -12.80
N LEU A 268 -11.74 -9.23 -13.57
CA LEU A 268 -10.48 -8.64 -14.00
C LEU A 268 -10.15 -7.39 -13.19
N ASP A 269 -10.39 -7.40 -11.87
CA ASP A 269 -10.08 -6.28 -10.95
C ASP A 269 -8.83 -5.49 -11.43
N LEU A 270 -8.79 -4.17 -11.27
CA LEU A 270 -7.92 -3.23 -12.00
C LEU A 270 -6.45 -3.66 -12.14
N ILE A 271 -5.92 -4.49 -11.26
CA ILE A 271 -4.58 -5.05 -11.34
C ILE A 271 -4.51 -6.39 -12.09
N SER A 272 -5.52 -7.26 -12.00
CA SER A 272 -5.77 -8.37 -12.94
C SER A 272 -5.96 -7.87 -14.37
N ARG A 273 -6.52 -6.66 -14.59
CA ARG A 273 -6.52 -6.01 -15.91
C ARG A 273 -5.11 -5.83 -16.47
N GLN A 274 -4.15 -5.35 -15.67
CA GLN A 274 -2.78 -5.12 -16.17
C GLN A 274 -2.11 -6.44 -16.58
N TYR A 275 -2.46 -7.55 -15.93
CA TYR A 275 -2.01 -8.89 -16.34
C TYR A 275 -2.71 -9.38 -17.61
N ALA A 276 -4.02 -9.19 -17.71
CA ALA A 276 -4.79 -9.53 -18.91
C ALA A 276 -4.28 -8.84 -20.19
N LEU A 277 -3.66 -7.65 -20.04
CA LEU A 277 -3.10 -6.86 -21.13
C LEU A 277 -1.64 -7.21 -21.47
N LEU A 278 -0.99 -8.11 -20.73
CA LEU A 278 0.37 -8.52 -21.06
C LEU A 278 0.38 -9.43 -22.29
N PRO A 279 1.38 -9.30 -23.18
CA PRO A 279 1.60 -10.31 -24.20
C PRO A 279 1.92 -11.67 -23.56
N PRO A 280 1.43 -12.79 -24.13
CA PRO A 280 1.74 -14.13 -23.64
C PRO A 280 3.25 -14.34 -23.47
N GLY A 281 3.65 -14.96 -22.36
CA GLY A 281 5.07 -15.21 -22.02
C GLY A 281 5.81 -14.00 -21.43
N THR A 282 5.19 -12.82 -21.35
CA THR A 282 5.81 -11.65 -20.72
C THR A 282 5.84 -11.78 -19.21
N ARG A 283 7.03 -11.67 -18.61
CA ARG A 283 7.16 -11.59 -17.16
C ARG A 283 6.90 -10.16 -16.68
N PRO A 284 5.89 -9.93 -15.82
CA PRO A 284 5.60 -8.60 -15.32
C PRO A 284 6.70 -8.12 -14.37
N ALA A 285 7.20 -6.91 -14.61
CA ALA A 285 8.11 -6.20 -13.72
C ALA A 285 7.49 -4.88 -13.23
N CYS A 286 7.81 -4.49 -12.00
CA CYS A 286 7.51 -3.15 -11.49
C CYS A 286 8.20 -2.09 -12.35
N LEU A 287 7.47 -1.01 -12.67
CA LEU A 287 7.99 0.08 -13.50
C LEU A 287 9.25 0.72 -12.89
N ALA A 288 9.32 0.81 -11.56
CA ALA A 288 10.47 1.38 -10.87
C ALA A 288 11.71 0.48 -10.91
N ALA A 289 11.53 -0.84 -11.08
CA ALA A 289 12.62 -1.82 -11.12
C ALA A 289 13.16 -2.07 -12.54
N MET A 290 12.56 -1.46 -13.58
CA MET A 290 13.03 -1.63 -14.95
C MET A 290 14.30 -0.80 -15.18
N PRO A 291 15.39 -1.40 -15.66
CA PRO A 291 16.62 -0.68 -15.96
C PRO A 291 16.51 0.09 -17.28
N HIS A 292 17.08 1.28 -17.30
CA HIS A 292 17.21 2.15 -18.47
C HIS A 292 18.68 2.49 -18.72
N GLN A 293 19.02 2.77 -19.98
CA GLN A 293 20.30 3.39 -20.35
C GLN A 293 20.07 4.88 -20.48
N VAL A 294 20.69 5.68 -19.61
CA VAL A 294 20.54 7.14 -19.62
C VAL A 294 21.89 7.77 -19.30
N ASP A 295 22.37 8.65 -20.18
CA ASP A 295 23.69 9.30 -20.10
C ASP A 295 24.86 8.30 -19.96
N GLY A 296 24.79 7.17 -20.68
CA GLY A 296 25.83 6.13 -20.68
C GLY A 296 25.85 5.22 -19.44
N GLY A 297 24.94 5.41 -18.49
CA GLY A 297 24.82 4.60 -17.28
C GLY A 297 23.47 3.87 -17.14
N HIS A 298 23.48 2.82 -16.31
CA HIS A 298 22.26 2.13 -15.89
C HIS A 298 21.49 2.95 -14.86
N TYR A 299 20.20 3.17 -15.11
CA TYR A 299 19.31 3.88 -14.19
C TYR A 299 18.04 3.09 -13.91
N SER A 300 17.63 3.02 -12.64
CA SER A 300 16.31 2.55 -12.23
C SER A 300 15.82 3.38 -11.05
N ILE A 301 14.51 3.56 -10.94
CA ILE A 301 13.90 4.43 -9.92
C ILE A 301 13.92 3.76 -8.54
N LEU A 302 13.80 2.42 -8.51
CA LEU A 302 13.62 1.68 -7.27
C LEU A 302 14.77 1.90 -6.26
N PRO A 303 16.06 1.79 -6.61
CA PRO A 303 17.15 2.09 -5.68
C PRO A 303 17.08 3.51 -5.13
N VAL A 304 16.80 4.50 -5.98
CA VAL A 304 16.68 5.92 -5.57
C VAL A 304 15.62 6.09 -4.48
N VAL A 305 14.46 5.46 -4.65
CA VAL A 305 13.37 5.52 -3.66
C VAL A 305 13.73 4.73 -2.40
N VAL A 306 14.29 3.53 -2.54
CA VAL A 306 14.62 2.66 -1.40
C VAL A 306 15.71 3.28 -0.52
N ASP A 307 16.77 3.80 -1.12
CA ASP A 307 17.90 4.39 -0.39
C ASP A 307 17.42 5.59 0.41
N ARG A 308 16.67 6.50 -0.24
CA ARG A 308 16.10 7.67 0.41
C ARG A 308 15.07 7.32 1.48
N PHE A 309 14.27 6.28 1.24
CA PHE A 309 13.31 5.77 2.22
C PHE A 309 14.01 5.24 3.47
N VAL A 310 15.02 4.39 3.31
CA VAL A 310 15.73 3.77 4.44
C VAL A 310 16.53 4.80 5.23
N GLU A 311 17.17 5.75 4.55
CA GLU A 311 17.85 6.89 5.19
C GLU A 311 16.87 7.69 6.05
N THR A 312 15.76 8.12 5.47
CA THR A 312 14.74 8.94 6.16
C THR A 312 14.07 8.15 7.29
N PHE A 313 13.76 6.88 7.07
CA PHE A 313 13.20 6.00 8.09
C PHE A 313 14.13 5.85 9.29
N THR A 314 15.42 5.67 9.05
CA THR A 314 16.41 5.52 10.13
C THR A 314 16.48 6.80 10.97
N ALA A 315 16.50 7.96 10.32
CA ALA A 315 16.51 9.26 11.01
C ALA A 315 15.23 9.52 11.83
N ILE A 316 14.07 9.11 11.32
CA ILE A 316 12.78 9.25 12.02
C ILE A 316 12.68 8.25 13.18
N ALA A 317 13.00 6.98 12.95
CA ALA A 317 12.86 5.92 13.94
C ALA A 317 13.73 6.17 15.19
N ASP A 318 14.88 6.82 15.03
CA ASP A 318 15.77 7.21 16.14
C ASP A 318 15.16 8.31 17.05
N ARG A 319 14.25 9.12 16.51
CA ARG A 319 13.67 10.30 17.19
C ARG A 319 12.18 10.15 17.52
N LEU A 320 11.57 9.04 17.10
CA LEU A 320 10.16 8.77 17.31
C LEU A 320 9.94 7.97 18.59
N THR A 321 9.13 8.50 19.50
CA THR A 321 8.57 7.76 20.62
C THR A 321 7.14 7.34 20.30
N VAL A 322 6.80 6.07 20.52
CA VAL A 322 5.43 5.58 20.37
C VAL A 322 4.85 5.19 21.72
N ALA A 323 3.60 5.54 21.98
CA ALA A 323 2.93 5.24 23.25
C ALA A 323 1.54 4.64 23.01
N GLU A 324 1.26 3.52 23.68
CA GLU A 324 -0.06 2.92 23.67
C GLU A 324 -1.00 3.73 24.58
N VAL A 325 -2.20 4.04 24.08
CA VAL A 325 -3.27 4.67 24.84
C VAL A 325 -4.52 3.77 24.83
N PRO A 326 -5.38 3.84 25.86
CA PRO A 326 -6.64 3.11 25.87
C PRO A 326 -7.49 3.46 24.65
N GLY A 327 -8.10 2.46 24.02
CA GLY A 327 -9.04 2.68 22.93
C GLY A 327 -10.41 3.08 23.44
N ASP A 328 -11.02 4.08 22.81
CA ASP A 328 -12.43 4.42 23.06
C ASP A 328 -13.33 3.26 22.62
N SER A 329 -14.06 2.68 23.58
CA SER A 329 -15.15 1.77 23.30
C SER A 329 -16.37 2.61 22.92
N ALA A 330 -16.49 2.94 21.63
CA ALA A 330 -17.63 3.71 21.15
C ALA A 330 -18.95 2.92 21.36
N ASP A 331 -19.85 3.49 22.16
CA ASP A 331 -21.19 2.96 22.46
C ASP A 331 -22.11 3.20 21.23
N GLU A 332 -22.61 2.13 20.61
CA GLU A 332 -23.24 2.13 19.27
C GLU A 332 -24.74 2.54 19.23
N THR A 333 -25.29 3.19 20.26
CA THR A 333 -26.77 3.34 20.42
C THR A 333 -27.39 4.70 20.06
N SER A 334 -26.73 5.56 19.28
CA SER A 334 -27.27 6.89 18.91
C SER A 334 -27.89 6.94 17.50
N ALA A 335 -28.92 7.78 17.32
CA ALA A 335 -29.52 8.05 16.00
C ALA A 335 -28.54 8.82 15.08
N PRO A 336 -28.59 8.62 13.75
CA PRO A 336 -27.54 9.12 12.87
C PRO A 336 -27.56 10.65 12.73
N ALA A 337 -26.48 11.30 13.16
CA ALA A 337 -26.24 12.73 12.95
C ALA A 337 -25.72 12.99 11.52
N ALA A 338 -25.61 14.26 11.10
CA ALA A 338 -24.95 14.60 9.83
C ALA A 338 -23.48 14.10 9.76
N GLU A 339 -22.87 13.86 10.93
CA GLU A 339 -21.56 13.25 11.12
C GLU A 339 -21.50 11.77 10.71
N ASP A 340 -22.63 11.05 10.68
CA ASP A 340 -22.68 9.61 10.31
C ASP A 340 -22.43 9.35 8.83
N ARG A 341 -22.46 10.40 8.00
CA ARG A 341 -22.15 10.32 6.57
C ARG A 341 -20.65 10.24 6.29
N VAL A 342 -19.83 10.70 7.23
CA VAL A 342 -18.38 10.75 7.08
C VAL A 342 -17.76 9.57 7.83
N PHE A 343 -16.84 8.88 7.17
CA PHE A 343 -15.98 7.90 7.82
C PHE A 343 -14.63 7.88 7.13
N TYR A 344 -13.66 7.21 7.74
CA TYR A 344 -12.31 7.12 7.19
C TYR A 344 -11.98 5.69 6.84
N VAL A 345 -11.20 5.50 5.78
CA VAL A 345 -10.64 4.21 5.37
C VAL A 345 -9.12 4.34 5.33
N PRO A 346 -8.44 4.18 6.48
CA PRO A 346 -7.01 4.42 6.61
C PRO A 346 -6.14 3.66 5.60
N ASP A 347 -6.57 2.44 5.25
CA ASP A 347 -5.81 1.57 4.36
C ASP A 347 -5.95 1.87 2.85
N MET A 348 -6.73 2.89 2.45
CA MET A 348 -6.90 3.24 1.03
C MET A 348 -5.75 4.11 0.52
N ASN A 349 -5.08 3.74 -0.56
CA ASN A 349 -3.82 4.39 -0.96
C ASN A 349 -3.74 4.85 -2.42
N CYS A 350 -4.54 4.27 -3.31
CA CYS A 350 -4.51 4.49 -4.75
C CYS A 350 -5.91 4.51 -5.36
N LYS A 351 -6.04 4.91 -6.62
CA LYS A 351 -7.33 4.95 -7.33
C LYS A 351 -8.07 3.61 -7.37
N HIS A 352 -7.37 2.48 -7.39
CA HIS A 352 -8.01 1.16 -7.30
C HIS A 352 -8.75 0.98 -5.96
N CYS A 353 -8.23 1.52 -4.86
CA CYS A 353 -8.97 1.48 -3.59
C CYS A 353 -10.26 2.31 -3.64
N VAL A 354 -10.22 3.49 -4.27
CA VAL A 354 -11.41 4.32 -4.48
C VAL A 354 -12.48 3.53 -5.24
N HIS A 355 -12.11 2.97 -6.39
CA HIS A 355 -13.05 2.18 -7.20
C HIS A 355 -13.62 0.98 -6.45
N THR A 356 -12.78 0.27 -5.69
CA THR A 356 -13.23 -0.90 -4.90
C THR A 356 -14.19 -0.49 -3.79
N ILE A 357 -13.87 0.55 -3.02
CA ILE A 357 -14.73 1.05 -1.93
C ILE A 357 -16.05 1.57 -2.51
N THR A 358 -16.00 2.35 -3.59
CA THR A 358 -17.20 2.82 -4.29
C THR A 358 -18.06 1.64 -4.76
N GLY A 359 -17.48 0.66 -5.45
CA GLY A 359 -18.21 -0.52 -5.93
C GLY A 359 -18.88 -1.33 -4.82
N VAL A 360 -18.17 -1.55 -3.70
CA VAL A 360 -18.76 -2.24 -2.53
C VAL A 360 -19.96 -1.46 -1.99
N LEU A 361 -19.83 -0.15 -1.77
CA LEU A 361 -20.90 0.68 -1.22
C LEU A 361 -22.10 0.78 -2.19
N GLU A 362 -21.84 1.01 -3.47
CA GLU A 362 -22.89 1.13 -4.48
C GLU A 362 -23.64 -0.18 -4.72
N SER A 363 -22.97 -1.34 -4.63
CA SER A 363 -23.63 -2.66 -4.68
C SER A 363 -24.64 -2.85 -3.54
N MET A 364 -24.45 -2.15 -2.43
CA MET A 364 -25.35 -2.12 -1.28
C MET A 364 -26.38 -0.98 -1.37
N GLN A 365 -26.46 -0.30 -2.52
CA GLN A 365 -27.31 0.86 -2.78
C GLN A 365 -27.04 2.06 -1.85
N ILE A 366 -25.79 2.21 -1.41
CA ILE A 366 -25.30 3.34 -0.62
C ILE A 366 -24.70 4.35 -1.60
N ARG A 367 -25.21 5.58 -1.59
CA ARG A 367 -24.71 6.63 -2.47
C ARG A 367 -23.39 7.16 -1.93
N VAL A 368 -22.34 7.14 -2.75
CA VAL A 368 -21.04 7.74 -2.42
C VAL A 368 -20.98 9.14 -3.01
N HIS A 369 -20.68 10.14 -2.19
CA HIS A 369 -20.53 11.53 -2.65
C HIS A 369 -19.09 11.88 -2.99
N ASP A 370 -18.15 11.43 -2.16
CA ASP A 370 -16.75 11.81 -2.25
C ASP A 370 -15.86 10.78 -1.56
N ILE A 371 -14.67 10.55 -2.14
CA ILE A 371 -13.61 9.74 -1.56
C ILE A 371 -12.29 10.49 -1.79
N ASP A 372 -11.71 10.99 -0.70
CA ASP A 372 -10.43 11.69 -0.71
C ASP A 372 -9.31 10.75 -0.26
N LEU A 373 -8.46 10.36 -1.22
CA LEU A 373 -7.31 9.48 -1.03
C LEU A 373 -6.24 10.03 -0.08
N ILE A 374 -6.11 11.35 0.02
CA ILE A 374 -5.08 12.00 0.84
C ILE A 374 -5.54 11.97 2.29
N SER A 375 -6.72 12.52 2.58
CA SER A 375 -7.25 12.58 3.95
C SER A 375 -7.85 11.26 4.45
N LYS A 376 -7.88 10.23 3.59
CA LYS A 376 -8.51 8.93 3.86
C LYS A 376 -10.02 9.02 4.13
N ARG A 377 -10.67 10.12 3.74
CA ARG A 377 -12.06 10.44 4.06
C ARG A 377 -13.01 9.90 2.98
N VAL A 378 -14.13 9.32 3.42
CA VAL A 378 -15.24 8.88 2.58
C VAL A 378 -16.51 9.57 3.06
N VAL A 379 -17.32 10.07 2.11
CA VAL A 379 -18.65 10.63 2.37
C VAL A 379 -19.69 9.78 1.65
N ALA A 380 -20.60 9.17 2.41
CA ALA A 380 -21.64 8.30 1.87
C ALA A 380 -22.98 8.46 2.61
N GLU A 381 -24.09 8.16 1.92
CA GLU A 381 -25.44 8.25 2.48
C GLU A 381 -25.91 6.89 3.00
N PHE A 382 -25.81 6.70 4.31
CA PHE A 382 -26.38 5.53 4.98
C PHE A 382 -27.85 5.74 5.32
N ARG A 383 -28.68 4.73 5.06
CA ARG A 383 -30.13 4.78 5.36
C ARG A 383 -30.45 4.54 6.83
N SER A 384 -29.53 3.92 7.57
CA SER A 384 -29.65 3.61 9.00
C SER A 384 -28.30 3.18 9.60
N PRO A 385 -28.14 3.21 10.94
CA PRO A 385 -26.95 2.68 11.61
C PRO A 385 -26.69 1.20 11.28
N ARG A 386 -27.75 0.38 11.16
CA ARG A 386 -27.63 -1.03 10.75
C ARG A 386 -27.10 -1.18 9.32
N ASN A 387 -27.53 -0.32 8.40
CA ASN A 387 -27.02 -0.32 7.03
C ASN A 387 -25.54 0.08 6.99
N ARG A 388 -25.15 1.08 7.78
CA ARG A 388 -23.75 1.50 7.98
C ARG A 388 -22.88 0.38 8.55
N HIS A 389 -23.34 -0.28 9.61
CA HIS A 389 -22.62 -1.41 10.21
C HIS A 389 -22.40 -2.53 9.19
N ARG A 390 -23.43 -2.92 8.43
CA ARG A 390 -23.29 -3.92 7.36
C ARG A 390 -22.31 -3.50 6.27
N ALA A 391 -22.29 -2.22 5.90
CA ALA A 391 -21.34 -1.71 4.92
C ALA A 391 -19.91 -1.76 5.45
N PHE A 392 -19.72 -1.48 6.74
CA PHE A 392 -18.40 -1.57 7.37
C PHE A 392 -17.90 -3.01 7.43
N GLU A 393 -18.78 -3.98 7.72
CA GLU A 393 -18.45 -5.41 7.63
C GLU A 393 -18.07 -5.81 6.20
N ALA A 394 -18.83 -5.39 5.20
CA ALA A 394 -18.51 -5.67 3.79
C ALA A 394 -17.15 -5.08 3.36
N LEU A 395 -16.83 -3.87 3.82
CA LEU A 395 -15.51 -3.26 3.61
C LEU A 395 -14.40 -4.04 4.33
N ARG A 396 -14.63 -4.53 5.55
CA ARG A 396 -13.70 -5.38 6.32
C ARG A 396 -13.46 -6.72 5.66
N ASP A 397 -14.48 -7.32 5.06
CA ASP A 397 -14.33 -8.52 4.25
C ASP A 397 -13.46 -8.26 3.00
N GLY A 398 -13.61 -7.07 2.41
CA GLY A 398 -12.71 -6.52 1.38
C GLY A 398 -11.28 -6.25 1.87
N GLY A 399 -11.06 -6.24 3.18
CA GLY A 399 -9.78 -5.99 3.84
C GLY A 399 -9.56 -4.52 4.20
N TYR A 400 -10.57 -3.66 4.09
CA TYR A 400 -10.49 -2.27 4.53
C TYR A 400 -10.93 -2.13 5.98
N ASN A 401 -10.29 -1.26 6.75
CA ASN A 401 -10.67 -1.04 8.15
C ASN A 401 -11.37 0.32 8.33
N PRO A 402 -12.67 0.45 8.02
CA PRO A 402 -13.37 1.72 8.18
C PRO A 402 -13.47 2.10 9.66
N VAL A 403 -13.27 3.40 9.94
CA VAL A 403 -13.37 4.01 11.27
C VAL A 403 -14.30 5.22 11.25
N SER A 404 -15.09 5.38 12.31
CA SER A 404 -16.13 6.41 12.40
C SER A 404 -15.60 7.79 12.78
N VAL A 405 -14.51 7.84 13.53
CA VAL A 405 -13.99 9.07 14.15
C VAL A 405 -12.56 9.28 13.69
N ARG A 406 -12.20 10.54 13.41
CA ARG A 406 -10.79 10.95 13.27
C ARG A 406 -10.16 10.88 14.66
N PRO A 407 -9.18 10.01 14.95
CA PRO A 407 -8.60 9.94 16.28
C PRO A 407 -8.04 11.32 16.64
N ALA A 408 -8.38 11.80 17.85
CA ALA A 408 -8.08 13.16 18.28
C ALA A 408 -6.59 13.46 18.18
N THR A 409 -6.25 14.62 17.60
CA THR A 409 -4.92 15.21 17.72
C THR A 409 -4.72 15.67 19.16
N THR A 410 -3.59 15.31 19.76
CA THR A 410 -3.17 15.86 21.06
C THR A 410 -3.15 17.39 20.95
N PRO A 411 -3.70 18.15 21.92
CA PRO A 411 -3.63 19.61 21.89
C PRO A 411 -2.17 20.08 21.94
N ASP A 412 -1.84 21.10 21.15
CA ASP A 412 -0.55 21.80 21.19
C ASP A 412 -0.18 22.19 22.62
N GLU A 413 1.12 22.09 22.92
CA GLU A 413 1.74 22.54 24.16
C GLU A 413 1.41 24.03 24.41
N PRO A 414 1.03 24.44 25.64
CA PRO A 414 0.62 25.82 25.90
C PRO A 414 1.78 26.78 25.64
N GLN A 415 1.57 27.73 24.72
CA GLN A 415 2.50 28.83 24.49
C GLN A 415 2.77 29.58 25.82
N PRO A 416 4.04 29.88 26.14
CA PRO A 416 4.36 30.69 27.30
C PRO A 416 3.75 32.07 27.14
N THR A 417 2.93 32.46 28.12
CA THR A 417 2.27 33.75 28.18
C THR A 417 3.33 34.82 28.37
N GLU A 418 3.58 35.59 27.31
CA GLU A 418 4.34 36.83 27.36
C GLU A 418 3.44 37.88 28.04
N THR A 419 3.67 38.14 29.33
CA THR A 419 3.26 39.40 29.98
C THR A 419 3.97 39.58 31.32
N ALA A 420 4.96 40.46 31.34
CA ALA A 420 5.29 41.28 32.50
C ALA A 420 5.76 42.64 32.00
N VAL A 421 4.92 43.66 32.22
CA VAL A 421 5.32 45.05 32.38
C VAL A 421 5.20 45.35 33.87
#